data_AF-A0A369KWD5-F1
#
_entry.id   AF-A0A369KWD5-F1
#
_cell.length_a   1.000
_cell.length_b   1.000
_cell.length_c   1.000
_cell.angle_alpha   90.00
_cell.angle_beta   90.00
_cell.angle_gamma   90.00
#
_symmetry.space_group_name_H-M   'P 1'
#
loop_
_entity.id
_entity.type
_entity.pdbx_description
1 polymer ?
#
loop_
_entity_poly.entity_id
_entity_poly.type
_entity_poly.pdbx_seq_one_letter_code
_entity_poly.pdbx_strand_id
1 'polypeptide(L)' 'MQLVTPRGDALCRAQPDDWAAVTKEQGSTVQPIRFQGQWHDEESGLYYNRHRCYDPQRGLLIIKERA' A
#
# COMPACT_ATOMS: atom_id res chain seq x y z
N MET A 1 -9.03 -4.72 -0.37
CA MET A 1 -8.40 -4.85 -1.70
C MET A 1 -8.11 -6.31 -1.98
N GLN A 2 -8.19 -6.76 -3.23
CA GLN A 2 -7.88 -8.14 -3.60
C GLN A 2 -7.18 -8.17 -4.97
N LEU A 3 -6.12 -8.98 -5.07
CA LEU A 3 -5.51 -9.38 -6.33
C LEU A 3 -6.08 -10.73 -6.73
N VAL A 4 -6.60 -10.82 -7.95
CA VAL A 4 -7.23 -12.04 -8.48
C VAL A 4 -6.62 -12.46 -9.81
N THR A 5 -6.65 -13.76 -10.09
CA THR A 5 -6.36 -14.30 -11.42
C THR A 5 -7.49 -13.93 -12.40
N PRO A 6 -7.29 -14.06 -13.73
CA PRO A 6 -8.38 -13.92 -14.70
C PRO A 6 -9.54 -14.91 -14.50
N ARG A 7 -9.32 -16.00 -13.76
CA ARG A 7 -10.35 -16.99 -13.42
C ARG A 7 -11.13 -16.64 -12.13
N GLY A 8 -10.70 -15.59 -11.41
CA GLY A 8 -11.35 -15.12 -10.18
C GLY A 8 -10.72 -15.62 -8.88
N ASP A 9 -9.68 -16.46 -8.95
CA ASP A 9 -9.00 -16.99 -7.77
C ASP A 9 -8.22 -15.88 -7.05
N ALA A 10 -8.35 -15.80 -5.73
CA ALA A 10 -7.66 -14.80 -4.91
C ALA A 10 -6.17 -15.16 -4.75
N LEU A 11 -5.28 -14.30 -5.25
CA LEU A 11 -3.83 -14.40 -5.04
C LEU A 11 -3.39 -13.67 -3.77
N CYS A 12 -4.01 -12.53 -3.49
CA CYS A 12 -3.75 -11.73 -2.30
C CYS A 12 -5.02 -10.99 -1.88
N ARG A 13 -5.26 -10.88 -0.57
CA ARG A 13 -6.32 -10.09 0.04
C ARG A 13 -5.70 -9.21 1.12
N ALA A 14 -6.00 -7.93 1.05
CA ALA A 14 -5.54 -6.93 2.01
C ALA A 14 -6.74 -6.14 2.54
N GLN A 15 -6.81 -5.94 3.85
CA GLN A 15 -7.77 -5.03 4.47
C GLN A 15 -7.05 -3.73 4.87
N PRO A 16 -7.37 -2.59 4.23
CA PRO A 16 -6.90 -1.29 4.69
C PRO A 16 -7.68 -0.87 5.95
N ASP A 17 -7.02 -0.14 6.84
CA ASP A 17 -7.67 0.60 7.92
C ASP A 17 -8.18 1.98 7.45
N ASP A 18 -8.70 2.77 8.38
CA ASP A 18 -9.24 4.12 8.12
C ASP A 18 -8.18 5.10 7.56
N TRP A 19 -6.89 4.80 7.75
CA TRP A 19 -5.74 5.57 7.27
C TRP A 19 -5.05 4.93 6.06
N ALA A 20 -5.73 3.99 5.41
CA ALA A 20 -5.27 3.24 4.24
C ALA A 20 -4.07 2.32 4.48
N ALA A 21 -3.62 2.12 5.72
CA ALA A 21 -2.56 1.18 6.05
C ALA A 21 -3.09 -0.26 5.92
N VAL A 22 -2.32 -1.12 5.28
CA VAL A 22 -2.69 -2.54 5.16
C VAL A 22 -2.20 -3.30 6.39
N THR A 23 -3.14 -3.82 7.18
CA THR A 23 -2.83 -4.51 8.45
C THR A 23 -3.05 -6.02 8.41
N LYS A 24 -3.78 -6.52 7.40
CA LYS A 24 -4.13 -7.94 7.24
C LYS A 24 -3.96 -8.40 5.80
N GLU A 25 -2.73 -8.38 5.31
CA GLU A 25 -2.38 -8.95 4.00
C GLU A 25 -2.26 -10.48 4.12
N GLN A 26 -2.95 -11.21 3.26
CA GLN A 26 -2.95 -12.66 3.18
C GLN A 26 -2.89 -13.10 1.72
N GLY A 27 -2.06 -14.08 1.39
CA GLY A 27 -1.96 -14.57 0.02
C GLY A 27 -0.64 -15.27 -0.28
N SER A 28 -0.51 -15.74 -1.51
CA SER A 28 0.69 -16.42 -2.02
C SER A 28 1.61 -15.50 -2.83
N THR A 29 1.28 -14.22 -2.94
CA THR A 29 2.00 -13.25 -3.77
C THR A 29 2.05 -11.88 -3.12
N VAL A 30 3.16 -11.18 -3.35
CA VAL A 30 3.36 -9.80 -2.90
C VAL A 30 2.54 -8.87 -3.80
N GLN A 31 1.71 -8.03 -3.18
CA GLN A 31 0.93 -7.00 -3.87
C GLN A 31 1.35 -5.65 -3.28
N PRO A 32 2.15 -4.82 -3.97
CA PRO A 32 2.62 -3.55 -3.42
C PRO A 32 1.63 -2.39 -3.60
N ILE A 33 0.59 -2.53 -4.42
CA ILE A 33 -0.40 -1.46 -4.63
C ILE A 33 -1.33 -1.35 -3.42
N ARG A 34 -1.51 -0.12 -2.92
CA ARG A 34 -2.33 0.26 -1.77
C ARG A 34 -3.50 1.13 -2.21
N PHE A 35 -4.33 1.54 -1.26
CA PHE A 35 -5.52 2.35 -1.54
C PHE A 35 -5.16 3.65 -2.29
N GLN A 36 -6.04 4.06 -3.21
CA GLN A 36 -5.80 5.14 -4.20
C GLN A 36 -4.57 4.96 -5.11
N GLY A 37 -4.08 3.73 -5.30
CA GLY A 37 -3.00 3.46 -6.28
C GLY A 37 -1.60 3.81 -5.78
N GLN A 38 -1.42 3.98 -4.47
CA GLN A 38 -0.12 4.15 -3.83
C GLN A 38 0.76 2.91 -3.99
N TRP A 39 2.06 3.10 -4.15
CA TRP A 39 3.05 2.02 -4.12
C TRP A 39 3.63 1.87 -2.71
N HIS A 40 3.55 0.68 -2.13
CA HIS A 40 4.26 0.36 -0.89
C HIS A 40 5.71 -0.01 -1.19
N ASP A 41 6.63 0.74 -0.60
CA ASP A 41 8.03 0.39 -0.55
C ASP A 41 8.32 -0.35 0.75
N GLU A 42 8.59 -1.66 0.64
CA GLU A 42 8.87 -2.50 1.80
C GLU A 42 10.16 -2.11 2.54
N GLU A 43 11.14 -1.52 1.84
CA GLU A 43 12.41 -1.15 2.47
C GLU A 43 12.22 -0.01 3.48
N SER A 44 11.46 1.02 3.11
CA SER A 44 11.20 2.17 3.98
C SER A 44 9.89 2.08 4.78
N GLY A 45 8.97 1.21 4.39
CA GLY A 45 7.60 1.15 4.92
C GLY A 45 6.69 2.31 4.47
N LEU A 46 7.16 3.16 3.55
CA LEU A 46 6.43 4.33 3.08
C LEU A 46 5.53 4.01 1.89
N TYR A 47 4.45 4.78 1.75
CA TYR A 47 3.52 4.70 0.63
C TYR A 47 3.78 5.87 -0.32
N TYR A 48 4.11 5.55 -1.57
CA TYR A 48 4.44 6.53 -2.59
C TYR A 48 3.27 6.74 -3.56
N ASN A 49 2.83 7.98 -3.64
CA ASN A 49 2.19 8.54 -4.81
C ASN A 49 3.24 9.36 -5.56
N ARG A 50 3.19 9.39 -6.90
CA ARG A 50 4.14 10.11 -7.78
C ARG A 50 4.88 11.32 -7.16
N HIS A 51 4.15 12.28 -6.57
CA HIS A 51 4.72 13.50 -5.96
C HIS A 51 4.56 13.59 -4.43
N ARG A 52 4.04 12.55 -3.77
CA ARG A 52 3.62 12.56 -2.36
C ARG A 52 4.05 11.26 -1.69
N CYS A 53 4.80 11.37 -0.60
CA CYS A 53 5.17 10.21 0.24
C CYS A 53 4.31 10.23 1.50
N TYR A 54 3.79 9.09 1.92
CA TYR A 54 2.93 8.96 3.08
C TYR A 54 3.51 7.94 4.05
N ASP A 55 3.49 8.28 5.34
CA ASP A 55 3.88 7.37 6.41
C ASP A 55 2.60 6.76 7.03
N PRO A 56 2.29 5.49 6.74
CA PRO A 56 1.11 4.84 7.29
C PRO A 56 1.18 4.59 8.79
N GLN A 57 2.38 4.51 9.38
CA GLN A 57 2.53 4.32 10.83
C GLN A 57 2.21 5.60 11.60
N ARG A 58 2.50 6.76 11.01
CA ARG A 58 2.27 8.08 11.62
C ARG A 58 0.97 8.74 11.17
N GLY A 59 0.36 8.28 10.08
CA GLY A 59 -0.85 8.87 9.51
C GLY A 59 -0.61 10.22 8.83
N LEU A 60 0.61 10.49 8.35
CA LEU A 60 1.03 11.82 7.90
C LEU A 60 1.70 11.80 6.51
N LEU A 61 1.52 12.91 5.79
CA LEU A 61 2.23 13.18 4.55
C LEU A 61 3.67 13.60 4.84
N ILE A 62 4.64 12.90 4.26
CA ILE A 62 6.05 13.31 4.25
C ILE A 62 6.29 14.20 3.02
N ILE A 63 6.57 15.46 3.28
CA ILE A 63 6.99 16.42 2.25
C ILE A 63 8.51 16.48 2.31
N LYS A 64 9.20 16.08 1.24
CA LYS A 64 10.63 16.40 1.11
C LYS A 64 10.75 17.85 0.68
N GLU A 65 11.22 18.72 1.57
CA GLU A 65 11.71 20.03 1.16
C GLU A 65 12.85 19.80 0.15
N ARG A 66 12.70 20.36 -1.05
CA ARG A 66 13.82 20.42 -2.00
C ARG A 66 14.85 21.36 -1.39
N ALA A 67 16.04 20.84 -1.08
CA ALA A 67 17.23 21.64 -0.83
C ALA A 67 17.60 22.45 -2.07
#